data_AF-A0A519K006-F1
#
_entry.id   AF-A0A519K006-F1
#
_cell.length_a   1.000
_cell.length_b   1.000
_cell.length_c   1.000
_cell.angle_alpha   90.00
_cell.angle_beta   90.00
_cell.angle_gamma   90.00
#
_symmetry.space_group_name_H-M   'P 1'
#
loop_
_entity.id
_entity.type
_entity.pdbx_description
1 polymer ?
#
loop_
_entity_poly.entity_id
_entity_poly.type
_entity_poly.pdbx_seq_one_letter_code
_entity_poly.pdbx_strand_id
1 'polypeptide(L)'
;MRQTYDETTDPSFGAKHLPRVRARMAEQGLDGMLVPHEDEHQNEYLPAANDRLAWVSGFTGSAGAGAILMDRAAVFADGRYTVQVRAQVDAGQFEILDLVEGGVPAWLERAPKGAVIGYDPRLHSPDALAVLKAAAAKAGAELKPVEVNPVDQAWGDERPEQPAAPVVPHDDAYAGESSASKRARIGEVVAKAGADATVLTAPSSIAWLFNIRGGDVIRTPLPLSQAIVKTDGSAKLFLDPRKVTNALPGWLGDAVTLELPEALDGALDALSGQKVLVDPGQSSAWYFDRLSATGATVVRGMDPCTLPRATKNPVEIEGSRQAHIRDGAALSRFLHWVDTTAQDSLPDEREVAETLERFREETGALKDLSFDTIAGAGPNGALPHYKPVTRTIRRIEKGSLLLVDGGGQYLDG
;
A
#
# COMPACT_ATOMS: atom_id res chain seq x y z
N MET A 1 -2.18 -14.68 9.90
CA MET A 1 -1.42 -15.61 9.03
C MET A 1 0.01 -15.64 9.54
N ARG A 2 0.72 -16.78 9.59
CA ARG A 2 2.09 -16.76 10.11
C ARG A 2 3.04 -16.01 9.19
N GLN A 3 4.09 -15.41 9.76
CA GLN A 3 5.20 -14.88 8.97
C GLN A 3 5.87 -15.98 8.15
N THR A 4 6.14 -15.68 6.88
CA THR A 4 6.92 -16.55 5.99
C THR A 4 8.31 -15.96 5.81
N TYR A 5 9.28 -16.84 5.51
CA TYR A 5 10.70 -16.53 5.41
C TYR A 5 11.24 -16.84 4.01
N ASP A 6 10.34 -16.88 3.03
CA ASP A 6 10.65 -17.13 1.63
C ASP A 6 11.16 -15.85 0.96
N GLU A 7 12.19 -15.97 0.13
CA GLU A 7 12.57 -14.91 -0.80
C GLU A 7 11.58 -14.88 -1.97
N THR A 8 10.95 -13.72 -2.18
CA THR A 8 9.98 -13.53 -3.27
C THR A 8 10.60 -12.97 -4.54
N THR A 9 11.85 -12.48 -4.44
CA THR A 9 12.62 -11.88 -5.53
C THR A 9 14.10 -12.21 -5.40
N ASP A 10 14.85 -12.00 -6.49
CA ASP A 10 16.31 -12.06 -6.52
C ASP A 10 16.87 -11.11 -7.60
N PRO A 11 18.19 -10.82 -7.61
CA PRO A 11 18.79 -9.88 -8.57
C PRO A 11 18.55 -10.23 -10.05
N SER A 12 18.31 -11.50 -10.41
CA SER A 12 18.06 -11.90 -11.80
C SER A 12 16.76 -11.34 -12.38
N PHE A 13 15.84 -10.84 -11.53
CA PHE A 13 14.57 -10.26 -11.96
C PHE A 13 14.77 -9.14 -12.98
N GLY A 14 15.74 -8.25 -12.77
CA GLY A 14 16.03 -7.17 -13.70
C GLY A 14 16.37 -7.66 -15.10
N ALA A 15 17.31 -8.61 -15.20
CA ALA A 15 17.73 -9.18 -16.48
C ALA A 15 16.62 -9.99 -17.17
N LYS A 16 15.75 -10.64 -16.38
CA LYS A 16 14.62 -11.43 -16.88
C LYS A 16 13.45 -10.56 -17.38
N HIS A 17 13.14 -9.47 -16.68
CA HIS A 17 11.89 -8.73 -16.87
C HIS A 17 12.04 -7.45 -17.68
N LEU A 18 13.16 -6.72 -17.58
CA LEU A 18 13.37 -5.48 -18.36
C LEU A 18 13.20 -5.66 -19.88
N PRO A 19 13.74 -6.72 -20.53
CA PRO A 19 13.55 -6.90 -21.96
C PRO A 19 12.07 -7.06 -22.35
N ARG A 20 11.27 -7.73 -21.50
CA ARG A 20 9.82 -7.92 -21.72
C ARG A 20 9.08 -6.58 -21.63
N VAL A 21 9.40 -5.75 -20.64
CA VAL A 21 8.81 -4.42 -20.47
C VAL A 21 9.16 -3.50 -21.64
N ARG A 22 10.43 -3.46 -22.05
CA ARG A 22 10.88 -2.66 -23.20
C ARG A 22 10.21 -3.07 -24.52
N ALA A 23 9.94 -4.35 -24.71
CA ALA A 23 9.18 -4.82 -25.87
C ALA A 23 7.74 -4.25 -25.88
N ARG A 24 7.04 -4.27 -24.73
CA ARG A 24 5.71 -3.68 -24.59
C ARG A 24 5.72 -2.15 -24.73
N MET A 25 6.76 -1.48 -24.23
CA MET A 25 6.96 -0.05 -24.45
C MET A 25 7.09 0.28 -25.96
N ALA A 26 7.90 -0.51 -26.70
CA ALA A 26 8.07 -0.32 -28.15
C ALA A 26 6.75 -0.48 -28.92
N GLU A 27 5.95 -1.49 -28.58
CA GLU A 27 4.63 -1.73 -29.17
C GLU A 27 3.68 -0.55 -28.96
N GLN A 28 3.82 0.17 -27.85
CA GLN A 28 3.02 1.36 -27.51
C GLN A 28 3.65 2.69 -27.99
N GLY A 29 4.82 2.64 -28.66
CA GLY A 29 5.55 3.84 -29.10
C GLY A 29 6.11 4.69 -27.96
N LEU A 30 6.54 4.04 -26.87
CA LEU A 30 7.13 4.67 -25.70
C LEU A 30 8.65 4.48 -25.68
N ASP A 31 9.37 5.53 -25.35
CA ASP A 31 10.82 5.52 -25.12
C ASP A 31 11.18 5.27 -23.64
N GLY A 32 10.20 5.44 -22.75
CA GLY A 32 10.34 5.22 -21.32
C GLY A 32 9.07 4.79 -20.61
N MET A 33 9.20 4.33 -19.38
CA MET A 33 8.09 4.04 -18.47
C MET A 33 8.48 4.38 -17.02
N LEU A 34 7.59 5.05 -16.31
CA LEU A 34 7.67 5.22 -14.85
C LEU A 34 7.00 4.02 -14.15
N VAL A 35 7.66 3.52 -13.11
CA VAL A 35 7.18 2.37 -12.32
C VAL A 35 7.23 2.79 -10.84
N PRO A 36 6.20 3.48 -10.31
CA PRO A 36 6.16 3.79 -8.88
C PRO A 36 6.08 2.51 -8.04
N HIS A 37 6.38 2.62 -6.75
CA HIS A 37 6.05 1.55 -5.81
C HIS A 37 4.52 1.49 -5.61
N GLU A 38 3.86 2.63 -5.50
CA GLU A 38 2.44 2.75 -5.17
C GLU A 38 1.50 1.99 -6.11
N ASP A 39 0.41 1.45 -5.55
CA ASP A 39 -0.71 0.87 -6.29
C ASP A 39 -1.83 1.91 -6.55
N GLU A 40 -2.95 1.45 -7.12
CA GLU A 40 -4.10 2.27 -7.48
C GLU A 40 -4.80 2.92 -6.27
N HIS A 41 -4.41 2.52 -5.06
CA HIS A 41 -4.90 2.98 -3.76
C HIS A 41 -3.86 3.81 -2.98
N GLN A 42 -2.66 3.99 -3.53
CA GLN A 42 -1.52 4.64 -2.88
C GLN A 42 -1.13 3.98 -1.53
N ASN A 43 -1.19 2.66 -1.47
CA ASN A 43 -0.80 1.91 -0.28
C ASN A 43 0.73 1.87 -0.08
N GLU A 44 1.17 1.80 1.17
CA GLU A 44 2.57 1.51 1.55
C GLU A 44 2.91 0.00 1.47
N TYR A 45 1.95 -0.87 1.77
CA TYR A 45 2.08 -2.31 1.58
C TYR A 45 1.15 -2.74 0.46
N LEU A 46 1.69 -3.49 -0.50
CA LEU A 46 0.98 -3.83 -1.72
C LEU A 46 0.60 -5.32 -1.71
N PRO A 47 -0.54 -5.68 -2.31
CA PRO A 47 -0.75 -7.04 -2.74
C PRO A 47 0.34 -7.46 -3.74
N ALA A 48 0.71 -8.74 -3.76
CA ALA A 48 1.70 -9.26 -4.71
C ALA A 48 1.32 -9.00 -6.18
N ALA A 49 0.02 -8.93 -6.49
CA ALA A 49 -0.49 -8.57 -7.81
C ALA A 49 -0.18 -7.12 -8.24
N ASN A 50 0.14 -6.23 -7.30
CA ASN A 50 0.36 -4.81 -7.54
C ASN A 50 1.83 -4.39 -7.41
N ASP A 51 2.69 -5.27 -6.91
CA ASP A 51 4.11 -5.00 -6.66
C ASP A 51 4.96 -5.05 -7.95
N ARG A 52 4.65 -4.11 -8.85
CA ARG A 52 5.28 -3.95 -10.17
C ARG A 52 6.75 -3.61 -10.06
N LEU A 53 7.13 -2.80 -9.07
CA LEU A 53 8.52 -2.43 -8.84
C LEU A 53 9.36 -3.65 -8.44
N ALA A 54 8.88 -4.48 -7.50
CA ALA A 54 9.55 -5.72 -7.15
C ALA A 54 9.63 -6.68 -8.34
N TRP A 55 8.55 -6.83 -9.11
CA TRP A 55 8.57 -7.74 -10.26
C TRP A 55 9.56 -7.31 -11.35
N VAL A 56 9.64 -6.01 -11.64
CA VAL A 56 10.54 -5.54 -12.72
C VAL A 56 12.00 -5.46 -12.29
N SER A 57 12.28 -5.21 -11.01
CA SER A 57 13.63 -4.89 -10.52
C SER A 57 14.22 -5.85 -9.51
N GLY A 58 13.39 -6.61 -8.81
CA GLY A 58 13.74 -7.41 -7.64
C GLY A 58 13.66 -6.66 -6.30
N PHE A 59 13.50 -5.33 -6.30
CA PHE A 59 13.47 -4.53 -5.07
C PHE A 59 12.14 -4.63 -4.32
N THR A 60 12.18 -5.05 -3.05
CA THR A 60 10.98 -5.28 -2.22
C THR A 60 10.87 -4.33 -1.01
N GLY A 61 11.52 -3.15 -1.06
CA GLY A 61 11.35 -2.14 0.00
C GLY A 61 10.02 -1.41 -0.14
N SER A 62 9.40 -0.99 0.97
CA SER A 62 8.10 -0.31 0.98
C SER A 62 8.14 1.15 0.51
N ALA A 63 9.35 1.68 0.24
CA ALA A 63 9.53 3.00 -0.34
C ALA A 63 10.57 2.94 -1.44
N GLY A 64 10.10 3.15 -2.67
CA GLY A 64 10.96 3.23 -3.84
C GLY A 64 10.22 3.65 -5.10
N ALA A 65 10.98 3.77 -6.17
CA ALA A 65 10.44 4.01 -7.50
C ALA A 65 11.36 3.39 -8.55
N GLY A 66 10.84 3.21 -9.75
CA GLY A 66 11.57 2.75 -10.92
C GLY A 66 11.34 3.69 -12.10
N ALA A 67 12.36 3.83 -12.94
CA ALA A 67 12.24 4.50 -14.23
C ALA A 67 13.01 3.70 -15.27
N ILE A 68 12.36 3.40 -16.39
CA ILE A 68 12.91 2.55 -17.46
C ILE A 68 12.95 3.39 -18.73
N LEU A 69 14.09 3.42 -19.40
CA LEU A 69 14.25 3.83 -20.78
C LEU A 69 14.67 2.62 -21.63
N MET A 70 14.68 2.79 -22.95
CA MET A 70 15.07 1.72 -23.87
C MET A 70 16.51 1.22 -23.67
N ASP A 71 17.42 2.09 -23.24
CA ASP A 71 18.85 1.82 -23.11
C ASP A 71 19.36 1.73 -21.66
N ARG A 72 18.66 2.37 -20.71
CA ARG A 72 19.01 2.39 -19.28
C ARG A 72 17.79 2.30 -18.37
N ALA A 73 17.99 1.98 -17.10
CA ALA A 73 16.93 1.98 -16.11
C ALA A 73 17.50 2.38 -14.73
N ALA A 74 16.65 2.84 -13.83
CA ALA A 74 17.02 3.18 -12.46
C ALA A 74 15.99 2.68 -11.45
N VAL A 75 16.47 2.29 -10.26
CA VAL A 75 15.68 2.06 -9.06
C VAL A 75 16.09 3.08 -8.01
N PHE A 76 15.11 3.66 -7.34
CA PHE A 76 15.26 4.66 -6.30
C PHE A 76 14.82 4.05 -4.98
N ALA A 77 15.61 4.27 -3.93
CA ALA A 77 15.31 3.84 -2.58
C ALA A 77 15.68 4.93 -1.58
N ASP A 78 15.00 5.01 -0.45
CA ASP A 78 15.38 5.93 0.64
C ASP A 78 16.46 5.34 1.55
N GLY A 79 16.89 6.13 2.55
CA GLY A 79 17.97 5.78 3.48
C GLY A 79 17.77 4.46 4.23
N ARG A 80 16.53 4.00 4.43
CA ARG A 80 16.21 2.73 5.13
C ARG A 80 16.63 1.51 4.31
N TYR A 81 16.71 1.67 2.99
CA TYR A 81 16.79 0.57 2.03
C TYR A 81 18.10 0.51 1.24
N THR A 82 19.08 1.37 1.53
CA THR A 82 20.35 1.48 0.77
C THR A 82 21.15 0.18 0.69
N VAL A 83 21.13 -0.65 1.74
CA VAL A 83 21.77 -1.98 1.74
C VAL A 83 20.89 -3.00 1.03
N GLN A 84 19.59 -2.99 1.28
CA GLN A 84 18.63 -3.94 0.71
C GLN A 84 18.58 -3.83 -0.82
N VAL A 85 18.46 -2.62 -1.36
CA VAL A 85 18.39 -2.40 -2.81
C VAL A 85 19.63 -2.94 -3.53
N ARG A 86 20.82 -2.85 -2.92
CA ARG A 86 22.08 -3.40 -3.48
C ARG A 86 22.17 -4.91 -3.41
N ALA A 87 21.46 -5.53 -2.47
CA ALA A 87 21.39 -6.98 -2.36
C ALA A 87 20.33 -7.59 -3.29
N GLN A 88 19.30 -6.83 -3.66
CA GLN A 88 18.13 -7.31 -4.40
C GLN A 88 18.09 -6.90 -5.87
N VAL A 89 18.77 -5.82 -6.26
CA VAL A 89 18.73 -5.28 -7.63
C VAL A 89 20.04 -5.55 -8.36
N ASP A 90 19.95 -6.04 -9.60
CA ASP A 90 21.11 -6.17 -10.48
C ASP A 90 21.61 -4.79 -10.96
N ALA A 91 22.77 -4.38 -10.42
CA ALA A 91 23.43 -3.13 -10.77
C ALA A 91 23.97 -3.09 -12.22
N GLY A 92 24.02 -4.23 -12.91
CA GLY A 92 24.29 -4.30 -14.35
C GLY A 92 23.09 -3.90 -15.21
N GLN A 93 21.88 -3.89 -14.63
CA GLN A 93 20.63 -3.55 -15.32
C GLN A 93 20.05 -2.20 -14.87
N PHE A 94 20.21 -1.86 -13.59
CA PHE A 94 19.67 -0.63 -13.00
C PHE A 94 20.75 0.23 -12.35
N GLU A 95 20.69 1.53 -12.60
CA GLU A 95 21.27 2.54 -11.71
C GLU A 95 20.55 2.49 -10.36
N ILE A 96 21.28 2.38 -9.26
CA ILE A 96 20.71 2.42 -7.91
C ILE A 96 20.93 3.81 -7.32
N LEU A 97 19.84 4.58 -7.19
CA LEU A 97 19.85 6.00 -6.85
C LEU A 97 19.06 6.26 -5.56
N ASP A 98 19.30 7.42 -4.96
CA ASP A 98 18.59 7.88 -3.77
C ASP A 98 17.24 8.51 -4.13
N LEU A 99 16.20 8.24 -3.34
CA LEU A 99 14.85 8.77 -3.56
C LEU A 99 14.70 10.24 -3.11
N VAL A 100 15.50 10.69 -2.15
CA VAL A 100 15.40 12.00 -1.48
C VAL A 100 16.36 13.04 -2.09
N GLU A 101 17.53 12.63 -2.56
CA GLU A 101 18.50 13.48 -3.26
C GLU A 101 18.10 13.73 -4.73
N GLY A 102 16.93 14.37 -4.92
CA GLY A 102 16.38 14.75 -6.23
C GLY A 102 15.56 13.67 -6.93
N GLY A 103 15.75 12.40 -6.56
CA GLY A 103 14.88 11.26 -6.90
C GLY A 103 14.59 11.09 -8.40
N VAL A 104 13.39 10.58 -8.70
CA VAL A 104 12.90 10.37 -10.07
C VAL A 104 12.91 11.68 -10.90
N PRO A 105 12.47 12.85 -10.37
CA PRO A 105 12.56 14.11 -11.11
C PRO A 105 13.96 14.41 -11.65
N ALA A 106 15.00 14.34 -10.81
CA ALA A 106 16.37 14.62 -11.25
C ALA A 106 16.91 13.62 -12.29
N TRP A 107 16.42 12.38 -12.28
CA TRP A 107 16.73 11.42 -13.33
C TRP A 107 16.00 11.73 -14.63
N LEU A 108 14.73 12.13 -14.57
CA LEU A 108 13.94 12.54 -15.74
C LEU A 108 14.50 13.78 -16.44
N GLU A 109 15.13 14.71 -15.71
CA GLU A 109 15.79 15.88 -16.31
C GLU A 109 16.94 15.51 -17.27
N ARG A 110 17.42 14.26 -17.22
CA ARG A 110 18.45 13.69 -18.09
C ARG A 110 17.88 12.87 -19.26
N ALA A 111 16.56 12.83 -19.42
CA ALA A 111 15.91 12.10 -20.50
C ALA A 111 16.32 12.65 -21.88
N PRO A 112 16.38 11.80 -22.93
CA PRO A 112 16.62 12.29 -24.28
C PRO A 112 15.54 13.29 -24.71
N LYS A 113 15.96 14.37 -25.37
CA LYS A 113 15.04 15.35 -25.94
C LYS A 113 14.12 14.67 -26.95
N GLY A 114 12.81 14.89 -26.82
CA GLY A 114 11.77 14.28 -27.65
C GLY A 114 11.35 12.88 -27.22
N ALA A 115 11.90 12.33 -26.13
CA ALA A 115 11.48 11.04 -25.62
C ALA A 115 10.04 11.09 -25.11
N VAL A 116 9.26 10.05 -25.40
CA VAL A 116 7.91 9.83 -24.89
C VAL A 116 7.96 8.81 -23.75
N ILE A 117 7.79 9.27 -22.52
CA ILE A 117 7.88 8.43 -21.32
C ILE A 117 6.47 8.17 -20.80
N GLY A 118 6.09 6.90 -20.76
CA GLY A 118 4.80 6.45 -20.25
C GLY A 118 4.70 6.58 -18.72
N TYR A 119 3.50 6.85 -18.24
CA TYR A 119 3.12 6.66 -16.85
C TYR A 119 1.70 6.10 -16.77
N ASP A 120 1.43 5.28 -15.76
CA ASP A 120 0.07 4.81 -15.50
C ASP A 120 -0.67 5.85 -14.64
N PRO A 121 -1.73 6.50 -15.14
CA PRO A 121 -2.44 7.54 -14.39
C PRO A 121 -3.11 7.00 -13.11
N ARG A 122 -3.27 5.68 -12.98
CA ARG A 122 -3.81 5.07 -11.77
C ARG A 122 -2.79 4.94 -10.64
N LEU A 123 -1.49 5.04 -10.93
CA LEU A 123 -0.42 4.80 -9.94
C LEU A 123 0.26 6.08 -9.44
N HIS A 124 -0.17 7.26 -9.88
CA HIS A 124 0.41 8.53 -9.46
C HIS A 124 -0.67 9.47 -8.95
N SER A 125 -0.43 10.13 -7.83
CA SER A 125 -1.23 11.27 -7.40
C SER A 125 -0.99 12.48 -8.32
N PRO A 126 -1.99 13.37 -8.52
CA PRO A 126 -1.79 14.60 -9.28
C PRO A 126 -0.61 15.44 -8.80
N ASP A 127 -0.40 15.52 -7.48
CA ASP A 127 0.67 16.34 -6.89
C ASP A 127 2.05 15.75 -7.21
N ALA A 128 2.23 14.44 -7.08
CA ALA A 128 3.46 13.76 -7.48
C ALA A 128 3.71 13.86 -8.99
N LEU A 129 2.66 13.62 -9.78
CA LEU A 129 2.74 13.66 -11.25
C LEU A 129 3.09 15.06 -11.79
N ALA A 130 2.63 16.14 -11.14
CA ALA A 130 2.95 17.50 -11.55
C ALA A 130 4.46 17.77 -11.50
N VAL A 131 5.15 17.29 -10.47
CA VAL A 131 6.61 17.41 -10.32
C VAL A 131 7.33 16.62 -11.42
N LEU A 132 6.88 15.40 -11.70
CA LEU A 132 7.47 14.54 -12.73
C LEU A 132 7.27 15.12 -14.14
N LYS A 133 6.08 15.66 -14.43
CA LYS A 133 5.78 16.35 -15.70
C LYS A 133 6.68 17.57 -15.90
N ALA A 134 6.89 18.38 -14.87
CA ALA A 134 7.78 19.53 -14.95
C ALA A 134 9.25 19.12 -15.22
N ALA A 135 9.73 18.06 -14.57
CA ALA A 135 11.08 17.53 -14.79
C ALA A 135 11.29 16.99 -16.22
N ALA A 136 10.35 16.20 -16.73
CA ALA A 136 10.41 15.71 -18.11
C ALA A 136 10.38 16.86 -19.12
N ALA A 137 9.51 17.85 -18.92
CA ALA A 137 9.42 19.02 -19.80
C ALA A 137 10.74 19.82 -19.84
N LYS A 138 11.45 19.93 -18.72
CA LYS A 138 12.77 20.59 -18.64
C LYS A 138 13.84 19.85 -19.48
N ALA A 139 13.77 18.52 -19.57
CA ALA A 139 14.59 17.73 -20.48
C ALA A 139 14.17 17.84 -21.95
N GLY A 140 13.00 18.42 -22.22
CA GLY A 140 12.35 18.39 -23.53
C GLY A 140 11.76 17.02 -23.88
N ALA A 141 11.44 16.20 -22.87
CA ALA A 141 10.71 14.95 -22.99
C ALA A 141 9.22 15.15 -22.66
N GLU A 142 8.38 14.20 -23.06
CA GLU A 142 6.94 14.19 -22.80
C GLU A 142 6.60 13.06 -21.81
N LEU A 143 5.80 13.36 -20.78
CA LEU A 143 5.14 12.32 -20.00
C LEU A 143 3.74 12.06 -20.57
N LYS A 144 3.50 10.81 -20.98
CA LYS A 144 2.25 10.39 -21.63
C LYS A 144 1.50 9.37 -20.76
N PRO A 145 0.21 9.59 -20.45
CA PRO A 145 -0.59 8.58 -19.77
C PRO A 145 -0.75 7.35 -20.67
N VAL A 146 -0.59 6.16 -20.11
CA VAL A 146 -0.85 4.90 -20.79
C VAL A 146 -2.23 4.35 -20.38
N GLU A 147 -2.97 3.81 -21.35
CA GLU A 147 -4.24 3.13 -21.07
C GLU A 147 -4.00 1.73 -20.51
N VAL A 148 -2.97 1.03 -21.01
CA VAL A 148 -2.59 -0.30 -20.56
C VAL A 148 -1.14 -0.29 -20.13
N ASN A 149 -0.89 -0.64 -18.87
CA ASN A 149 0.44 -0.60 -18.28
C ASN A 149 1.39 -1.61 -18.97
N PRO A 150 2.53 -1.16 -19.58
CA PRO A 150 3.50 -2.05 -20.22
C PRO A 150 4.09 -3.10 -19.27
N VAL A 151 4.20 -2.80 -17.97
CA VAL A 151 4.67 -3.76 -16.96
C VAL A 151 3.66 -4.88 -16.80
N ASP A 152 2.36 -4.57 -16.71
CA ASP A 152 1.30 -5.57 -16.58
C ASP A 152 1.21 -6.45 -17.83
N GLN A 153 1.32 -5.87 -19.03
CA GLN A 153 1.35 -6.63 -20.29
C GLN A 153 2.58 -7.52 -20.42
N ALA A 154 3.72 -7.09 -19.85
CA ALA A 154 4.93 -7.88 -19.83
C ALA A 154 4.84 -9.01 -18.80
N TRP A 155 4.19 -8.76 -17.66
CA TRP A 155 3.94 -9.73 -16.59
C TRP A 155 3.00 -10.84 -17.07
N GLY A 156 1.92 -10.48 -17.76
CA GLY A 156 0.99 -11.42 -18.38
C GLY A 156 0.40 -12.39 -17.35
N ASP A 157 0.27 -13.65 -17.73
CA ASP A 157 -0.37 -14.69 -16.91
C ASP A 157 0.44 -15.07 -15.65
N GLU A 158 1.71 -14.65 -15.54
CA GLU A 158 2.51 -14.81 -14.32
C GLU A 158 2.11 -13.81 -13.21
N ARG A 159 1.26 -12.81 -13.53
CA ARG A 159 0.79 -11.82 -12.55
C ARG A 159 -0.17 -12.49 -11.58
N PRO A 160 0.09 -12.44 -10.26
CA PRO A 160 -0.84 -12.99 -9.27
C PRO A 160 -2.24 -12.37 -9.40
N GLU A 161 -3.26 -13.14 -9.03
CA GLU A 161 -4.61 -12.59 -8.94
C GLU A 161 -4.70 -11.50 -7.87
N GLN A 162 -5.59 -10.53 -8.11
CA GLN A 162 -5.96 -9.56 -7.09
C GLN A 162 -6.50 -10.28 -5.84
N PRO A 163 -6.12 -9.84 -4.63
CA PRO A 163 -6.61 -10.45 -3.41
C PRO A 163 -8.13 -10.29 -3.30
N ALA A 164 -8.76 -11.32 -2.76
CA ALA A 164 -10.20 -11.39 -2.56
C ALA A 164 -10.53 -11.81 -1.12
N ALA A 165 -9.82 -11.24 -0.14
CA ALA A 165 -10.06 -11.57 1.26
C ALA A 165 -11.49 -11.14 1.66
N PRO A 166 -12.22 -11.97 2.43
CA PRO A 166 -13.58 -11.63 2.86
C PRO A 166 -13.61 -10.33 3.65
N VAL A 167 -14.59 -9.48 3.34
CA VAL A 167 -14.87 -8.25 4.09
C VAL A 167 -15.89 -8.53 5.18
N VAL A 168 -15.52 -8.20 6.41
CA VAL A 168 -16.30 -8.48 7.61
C VAL A 168 -16.68 -7.18 8.33
N PRO A 169 -17.89 -7.13 8.94
CA PRO A 169 -18.27 -6.07 9.87
C PRO A 169 -17.27 -5.89 11.02
N HIS A 170 -17.13 -4.64 11.46
CA HIS A 170 -16.36 -4.25 12.64
C HIS A 170 -17.30 -3.56 13.63
N ASP A 171 -17.67 -4.29 14.68
CA ASP A 171 -18.73 -3.92 15.60
C ASP A 171 -18.51 -2.54 16.26
N ASP A 172 -19.61 -1.83 16.51
CA ASP A 172 -19.59 -0.51 17.18
C ASP A 172 -19.01 -0.59 18.59
N ALA A 173 -19.03 -1.77 19.23
CA ALA A 173 -18.32 -2.02 20.49
C ALA A 173 -16.80 -1.80 20.41
N TYR A 174 -16.21 -1.92 19.21
CA TYR A 174 -14.80 -1.61 18.96
C TYR A 174 -14.64 -0.23 18.29
N ALA A 175 -15.58 0.15 17.41
CA ALA A 175 -15.49 1.39 16.65
C ALA A 175 -15.91 2.64 17.45
N GLY A 176 -16.73 2.50 18.49
CA GLY A 176 -17.27 3.60 19.31
C GLY A 176 -18.30 4.51 18.64
N GLU A 177 -18.48 4.40 17.33
CA GLU A 177 -19.42 5.19 16.53
C GLU A 177 -19.89 4.35 15.35
N SER A 178 -21.20 4.40 15.07
CA SER A 178 -21.79 3.65 13.97
C SER A 178 -21.37 4.20 12.61
N SER A 179 -21.31 3.29 11.64
CA SER A 179 -21.06 3.59 10.22
C SER A 179 -22.02 4.67 9.67
N ALA A 180 -23.31 4.62 10.06
CA ALA A 180 -24.30 5.62 9.66
C ALA A 180 -23.99 7.02 10.23
N SER A 181 -23.62 7.11 11.51
CA SER A 181 -23.22 8.38 12.15
C SER A 181 -21.98 8.97 11.47
N LYS A 182 -20.96 8.13 11.23
CA LYS A 182 -19.74 8.55 10.51
C LYS A 182 -20.08 9.11 9.13
N ARG A 183 -20.88 8.40 8.33
CA ARG A 183 -21.26 8.85 6.98
C ARG A 183 -22.04 10.16 6.99
N ALA A 184 -23.00 10.34 7.89
CA ALA A 184 -23.73 11.60 8.01
C ALA A 184 -22.77 12.77 8.30
N ARG A 185 -21.85 12.58 9.25
CA ARG A 185 -20.83 13.57 9.59
C ARG A 185 -19.86 13.86 8.44
N ILE A 186 -19.46 12.84 7.69
CA ILE A 186 -18.63 13.01 6.48
C ILE A 186 -19.41 13.75 5.38
N GLY A 187 -20.70 13.44 5.19
CA GLY A 187 -21.56 14.18 4.27
C GLY A 187 -21.61 15.68 4.56
N GLU A 188 -21.67 16.07 5.84
CA GLU A 188 -21.56 17.48 6.23
C GLU A 188 -20.20 18.10 5.91
N VAL A 189 -19.09 17.36 6.08
CA VAL A 189 -17.74 17.84 5.74
C VAL A 189 -17.63 18.08 4.23
N VAL A 190 -18.16 17.18 3.41
CA VAL A 190 -18.23 17.32 1.95
C VAL A 190 -19.04 18.55 1.55
N ALA A 191 -20.22 18.75 2.16
CA ALA A 191 -21.06 19.92 1.92
C ALA A 191 -20.35 21.23 2.30
N LYS A 192 -19.65 21.27 3.44
CA LYS A 192 -18.86 22.43 3.90
C LYS A 192 -17.69 22.75 2.96
N ALA A 193 -17.12 21.74 2.30
CA ALA A 193 -16.12 21.93 1.26
C ALA A 193 -16.71 22.45 -0.07
N GLY A 194 -18.05 22.58 -0.16
CA GLY A 194 -18.74 23.05 -1.36
C GLY A 194 -18.86 22.00 -2.46
N ALA A 195 -18.77 20.71 -2.11
CA ALA A 195 -18.94 19.57 -3.00
C ALA A 195 -20.28 18.85 -2.74
N ASP A 196 -20.77 18.14 -3.76
CA ASP A 196 -22.00 17.34 -3.73
C ASP A 196 -21.73 15.87 -3.37
N ALA A 197 -20.50 15.41 -3.63
CA ALA A 197 -20.03 14.07 -3.29
C ALA A 197 -18.50 14.06 -3.08
N THR A 198 -17.97 13.00 -2.49
CA THR A 198 -16.53 12.71 -2.42
C THR A 198 -16.25 11.33 -2.99
N VAL A 199 -15.12 11.18 -3.68
CA VAL A 199 -14.57 9.87 -4.07
C VAL A 199 -13.50 9.48 -3.05
N LEU A 200 -13.67 8.31 -2.44
CA LEU A 200 -12.72 7.73 -1.50
C LEU A 200 -12.01 6.54 -2.16
N THR A 201 -10.69 6.55 -2.09
CA THR A 201 -9.79 5.56 -2.73
C THR A 201 -8.90 4.88 -1.70
N ALA A 202 -8.60 5.58 -0.59
CA ALA A 202 -7.82 5.09 0.53
C ALA A 202 -8.57 3.95 1.25
N PRO A 203 -8.05 2.70 1.23
CA PRO A 203 -8.72 1.55 1.83
C PRO A 203 -8.96 1.72 3.33
N SER A 204 -8.08 2.45 4.00
CA SER A 204 -8.14 2.72 5.44
C SER A 204 -9.24 3.73 5.82
N SER A 205 -9.54 4.69 4.95
CA SER A 205 -10.70 5.58 5.09
C SER A 205 -12.00 4.81 4.87
N ILE A 206 -12.05 3.94 3.86
CA ILE A 206 -13.23 3.11 3.56
C ILE A 206 -13.50 2.13 4.72
N ALA A 207 -12.48 1.42 5.20
CA ALA A 207 -12.60 0.51 6.34
C ALA A 207 -13.17 1.20 7.59
N TRP A 208 -12.70 2.41 7.89
CA TRP A 208 -13.14 3.17 9.05
C TRP A 208 -14.55 3.75 8.87
N LEU A 209 -14.86 4.30 7.69
CA LEU A 209 -16.14 4.95 7.42
C LEU A 209 -17.29 3.95 7.46
N PHE A 210 -17.09 2.77 6.89
CA PHE A 210 -18.13 1.75 6.81
C PHE A 210 -18.16 0.79 8.00
N ASN A 211 -17.23 0.94 8.95
CA ASN A 211 -16.99 -0.03 10.03
C ASN A 211 -16.84 -1.46 9.49
N ILE A 212 -15.89 -1.64 8.57
CA ILE A 212 -15.56 -2.94 7.97
C ILE A 212 -14.06 -3.20 8.04
N ARG A 213 -13.66 -4.46 7.93
CA ARG A 213 -12.25 -4.88 7.80
C ARG A 213 -12.12 -5.88 6.66
N GLY A 214 -10.96 -5.87 6.01
CA GLY A 214 -10.58 -6.83 4.98
C GLY A 214 -9.26 -7.52 5.31
N GLY A 215 -8.66 -8.15 4.31
CA GLY A 215 -7.35 -8.79 4.43
C GLY A 215 -6.58 -8.77 3.11
N ASP A 216 -6.87 -7.79 2.26
CA ASP A 216 -6.27 -7.70 0.93
C ASP A 216 -4.84 -7.14 0.97
N VAL A 217 -4.55 -6.34 2.00
CA VAL A 217 -3.22 -5.79 2.28
C VAL A 217 -2.58 -6.63 3.37
N ILE A 218 -1.38 -7.11 3.14
CA ILE A 218 -0.67 -7.93 4.13
C ILE A 218 -0.51 -7.13 5.44
N ARG A 219 -0.76 -7.78 6.59
CA ARG A 219 -0.61 -7.22 7.95
C ARG A 219 -1.51 -6.04 8.31
N THR A 220 -2.30 -5.53 7.37
CA THR A 220 -3.19 -4.39 7.58
C THR A 220 -4.60 -4.78 7.15
N PRO A 221 -5.60 -4.76 8.05
CA PRO A 221 -6.91 -5.35 7.80
C PRO A 221 -7.81 -4.47 6.88
N LEU A 222 -7.34 -4.21 5.67
CA LEU A 222 -7.91 -3.28 4.72
C LEU A 222 -8.63 -4.01 3.56
N PRO A 223 -9.84 -3.55 3.19
CA PRO A 223 -10.52 -3.97 1.98
C PRO A 223 -10.13 -3.06 0.81
N LEU A 224 -9.46 -3.61 -0.21
CA LEU A 224 -9.21 -2.84 -1.44
C LEU A 224 -10.53 -2.64 -2.19
N SER A 225 -10.95 -1.38 -2.28
CA SER A 225 -12.26 -0.94 -2.75
C SER A 225 -12.27 0.56 -3.06
N GLN A 226 -13.38 1.06 -3.61
CA GLN A 226 -13.64 2.48 -3.81
C GLN A 226 -15.01 2.85 -3.24
N ALA A 227 -15.20 4.12 -2.87
CA ALA A 227 -16.52 4.59 -2.49
C ALA A 227 -16.84 5.98 -3.05
N ILE A 228 -18.10 6.22 -3.35
CA ILE A 228 -18.66 7.54 -3.63
C ILE A 228 -19.64 7.86 -2.52
N VAL A 229 -19.41 8.94 -1.77
CA VAL A 229 -20.24 9.33 -0.62
C VAL A 229 -20.85 10.70 -0.87
N LYS A 230 -22.17 10.83 -0.71
CA LYS A 230 -22.91 12.07 -0.92
C LYS A 230 -23.04 12.89 0.36
N THR A 231 -23.45 14.14 0.22
CA THR A 231 -23.66 15.06 1.37
C THR A 231 -24.72 14.60 2.37
N ASP A 232 -25.65 13.74 1.97
CA ASP A 232 -26.66 13.14 2.86
C ASP A 232 -26.18 11.87 3.59
N GLY A 233 -24.93 11.45 3.36
CA GLY A 233 -24.34 10.23 3.92
C GLY A 233 -24.74 8.93 3.21
N SER A 234 -25.53 8.99 2.14
CA SER A 234 -25.72 7.84 1.25
C SER A 234 -24.44 7.58 0.47
N ALA A 235 -24.19 6.31 0.14
CA ALA A 235 -22.95 5.92 -0.51
C ALA A 235 -23.11 4.77 -1.50
N LYS A 236 -22.19 4.72 -2.47
CA LYS A 236 -21.89 3.53 -3.26
C LYS A 236 -20.53 2.99 -2.83
N LEU A 237 -20.44 1.70 -2.57
CA LEU A 237 -19.21 0.98 -2.25
C LEU A 237 -18.93 -0.03 -3.37
N PHE A 238 -17.82 0.16 -4.08
CA PHE A 238 -17.37 -0.68 -5.18
C PHE A 238 -16.42 -1.74 -4.64
N LEU A 239 -16.84 -3.01 -4.69
CA LEU A 239 -16.14 -4.11 -4.05
C LEU A 239 -16.27 -5.38 -4.89
N ASP A 240 -15.17 -6.11 -5.06
CA ASP A 240 -15.17 -7.41 -5.74
C ASP A 240 -16.19 -8.36 -5.05
N PRO A 241 -17.13 -8.98 -5.80
CA PRO A 241 -18.18 -9.81 -5.24
C PRO A 241 -17.65 -11.02 -4.46
N ARG A 242 -16.43 -11.51 -4.78
CA ARG A 242 -15.76 -12.60 -4.04
C ARG A 242 -15.46 -12.22 -2.59
N LYS A 243 -15.37 -10.91 -2.29
CA LYS A 243 -15.10 -10.37 -0.96
C LYS A 243 -16.37 -10.21 -0.11
N VAL A 244 -17.56 -10.26 -0.71
CA VAL A 244 -18.83 -9.97 -0.02
C VAL A 244 -19.28 -11.17 0.82
N THR A 245 -19.28 -11.01 2.14
CA THR A 245 -19.81 -12.02 3.07
C THR A 245 -21.32 -11.92 3.22
N ASN A 246 -21.97 -13.00 3.69
CA ASN A 246 -23.42 -13.02 3.93
C ASN A 246 -23.90 -11.92 4.91
N ALA A 247 -23.05 -11.51 5.85
CA ALA A 247 -23.39 -10.51 6.85
C ALA A 247 -23.24 -9.06 6.33
N LEU A 248 -22.43 -8.85 5.28
CA LEU A 248 -22.02 -7.52 4.85
C LEU A 248 -23.18 -6.66 4.30
N PRO A 249 -24.09 -7.16 3.42
CA PRO A 249 -25.20 -6.34 2.94
C PRO A 249 -26.11 -5.84 4.07
N GLY A 250 -26.44 -6.72 5.02
CA GLY A 250 -27.26 -6.36 6.18
C GLY A 250 -26.58 -5.37 7.12
N TRP A 251 -25.26 -5.46 7.27
CA TRP A 251 -24.45 -4.53 8.05
C TRP A 251 -24.42 -3.12 7.46
N LEU A 252 -24.25 -3.02 6.14
CA LEU A 252 -24.16 -1.74 5.43
C LEU A 252 -25.50 -0.99 5.40
N GLY A 253 -26.60 -1.75 5.30
CA GLY A 253 -27.97 -1.24 5.26
C GLY A 253 -28.32 -0.48 3.98
N ASP A 254 -29.57 -0.02 3.89
CA ASP A 254 -30.15 0.50 2.64
C ASP A 254 -29.51 1.81 2.13
N ALA A 255 -28.83 2.55 3.00
CA ALA A 255 -28.15 3.80 2.65
C ALA A 255 -26.82 3.59 1.91
N VAL A 256 -26.35 2.34 1.80
CA VAL A 256 -25.11 2.00 1.09
C VAL A 256 -25.40 0.94 0.03
N THR A 257 -25.21 1.29 -1.23
CA THR A 257 -25.32 0.34 -2.34
C THR A 257 -23.97 -0.33 -2.58
N LEU A 258 -23.94 -1.67 -2.55
CA LEU A 258 -22.80 -2.45 -3.02
C LEU A 258 -22.85 -2.55 -4.55
N GLU A 259 -21.75 -2.17 -5.19
CA GLU A 259 -21.60 -2.17 -6.65
C GLU A 259 -20.37 -3.00 -7.04
N LEU A 260 -20.39 -3.54 -8.25
CA LEU A 260 -19.23 -4.22 -8.81
C LEU A 260 -18.14 -3.21 -9.19
N PRO A 261 -16.84 -3.55 -9.13
CA PRO A 261 -15.76 -2.64 -9.54
C PRO A 261 -15.92 -2.08 -10.96
N GLU A 262 -16.46 -2.87 -11.90
CA GLU A 262 -16.70 -2.48 -13.29
C GLU A 262 -17.75 -1.38 -13.43
N ALA A 263 -18.60 -1.17 -12.41
CA ALA A 263 -19.61 -0.11 -12.40
C ALA A 263 -19.03 1.26 -12.01
N LEU A 264 -17.77 1.33 -11.58
CA LEU A 264 -17.13 2.57 -11.11
C LEU A 264 -17.12 3.65 -12.19
N ASP A 265 -16.74 3.31 -13.42
CA ASP A 265 -16.67 4.26 -14.54
C ASP A 265 -18.04 4.93 -14.78
N GLY A 266 -19.10 4.11 -14.88
CA GLY A 266 -20.45 4.62 -15.07
C GLY A 266 -20.96 5.44 -13.87
N ALA A 267 -20.51 5.12 -12.66
CA ALA A 267 -20.85 5.90 -11.47
C ALA A 267 -20.14 7.26 -11.43
N LEU A 268 -18.90 7.34 -11.90
CA LEU A 268 -18.17 8.60 -12.07
C LEU A 268 -18.79 9.46 -13.19
N ASP A 269 -19.26 8.83 -14.27
CA ASP A 269 -19.95 9.52 -15.36
C ASP A 269 -21.27 10.16 -14.88
N ALA A 270 -21.98 9.48 -13.99
CA ALA A 270 -23.21 9.98 -13.38
C ALA A 270 -23.00 11.20 -12.45
N LEU A 271 -21.74 11.58 -12.16
CA LEU A 271 -21.40 12.80 -11.43
C LEU A 271 -21.26 14.04 -12.34
N SER A 272 -21.54 13.91 -13.64
CA SER A 272 -21.55 15.05 -14.58
C SER A 272 -22.38 16.22 -14.05
N GLY A 273 -21.81 17.44 -14.11
CA GLY A 273 -22.44 18.66 -13.61
C GLY A 273 -22.40 18.84 -12.08
N GLN A 274 -21.92 17.85 -11.32
CA GLN A 274 -21.75 17.94 -9.87
C GLN A 274 -20.33 18.38 -9.49
N LYS A 275 -20.17 18.88 -8.27
CA LYS A 275 -18.89 19.16 -7.64
C LYS A 275 -18.44 17.96 -6.81
N VAL A 276 -17.23 17.46 -7.07
CA VAL A 276 -16.75 16.21 -6.46
C VAL A 276 -15.46 16.46 -5.71
N LEU A 277 -15.47 16.23 -4.40
CA LEU A 277 -14.28 16.31 -3.54
C LEU A 277 -13.38 15.11 -3.79
N VAL A 278 -12.10 15.36 -4.08
CA VAL A 278 -11.08 14.32 -4.27
C VAL A 278 -9.74 14.79 -3.71
N ASP A 279 -9.06 13.91 -2.98
CA ASP A 279 -7.74 14.17 -2.39
C ASP A 279 -6.61 14.07 -3.43
N PRO A 280 -5.91 15.17 -3.76
CA PRO A 280 -4.85 15.17 -4.76
C PRO A 280 -3.53 14.53 -4.29
N GLY A 281 -3.40 14.23 -2.99
CA GLY A 281 -2.25 13.56 -2.40
C GLY A 281 -2.50 12.09 -2.05
N GLN A 282 -3.73 11.58 -2.20
CA GLN A 282 -4.10 10.19 -1.89
C GLN A 282 -4.87 9.48 -3.01
N SER A 283 -5.59 10.20 -3.86
CA SER A 283 -6.26 9.62 -5.04
C SER A 283 -5.39 9.77 -6.28
N SER A 284 -5.41 8.75 -7.14
CA SER A 284 -4.64 8.76 -8.38
C SER A 284 -5.17 9.77 -9.39
N ALA A 285 -4.29 10.24 -10.27
CA ALA A 285 -4.58 11.23 -11.30
C ALA A 285 -5.73 10.79 -12.22
N TRP A 286 -5.89 9.49 -12.41
CA TRP A 286 -6.99 8.91 -13.17
C TRP A 286 -8.38 9.39 -12.71
N TYR A 287 -8.63 9.52 -11.39
CA TYR A 287 -9.93 10.00 -10.91
C TYR A 287 -10.18 11.47 -11.30
N PHE A 288 -9.14 12.30 -11.25
CA PHE A 288 -9.22 13.71 -11.62
C PHE A 288 -9.48 13.87 -13.12
N ASP A 289 -8.74 13.12 -13.94
CA ASP A 289 -8.88 13.12 -15.39
C ASP A 289 -10.26 12.60 -15.80
N ARG A 290 -10.73 11.49 -15.20
CA ARG A 290 -12.03 10.90 -15.49
C ARG A 290 -13.19 11.84 -15.13
N LEU A 291 -13.20 12.39 -13.91
CA LEU A 291 -14.24 13.32 -13.47
C LEU A 291 -14.29 14.59 -14.34
N SER A 292 -13.12 15.12 -14.70
CA SER A 292 -13.05 16.30 -15.57
C SER A 292 -13.58 15.99 -16.97
N ALA A 293 -13.25 14.81 -17.52
CA ALA A 293 -13.71 14.37 -18.84
C ALA A 293 -15.23 14.16 -18.91
N THR A 294 -15.89 13.82 -17.79
CA THR A 294 -17.35 13.63 -17.73
C THR A 294 -18.13 14.93 -17.52
N GLY A 295 -17.43 16.05 -17.28
CA GLY A 295 -18.03 17.35 -16.98
C GLY A 295 -18.38 17.56 -15.51
N ALA A 296 -17.86 16.73 -14.60
CA ALA A 296 -17.88 17.03 -13.17
C ALA A 296 -16.84 18.12 -12.84
N THR A 297 -17.10 18.92 -11.82
CA THR A 297 -16.13 19.90 -11.30
C THR A 297 -15.38 19.29 -10.14
N VAL A 298 -14.09 19.03 -10.30
CA VAL A 298 -13.27 18.48 -9.20
C VAL A 298 -12.95 19.58 -8.18
N VAL A 299 -13.36 19.34 -6.93
CA VAL A 299 -12.96 20.12 -5.76
C VAL A 299 -11.76 19.41 -5.14
N ARG A 300 -10.56 19.99 -5.27
CA ARG A 300 -9.35 19.43 -4.65
C ARG A 300 -9.39 19.68 -3.14
N GLY A 301 -9.27 18.64 -2.34
CA GLY A 301 -9.19 18.78 -0.88
C GLY A 301 -8.93 17.45 -0.20
N MET A 302 -8.39 17.51 1.02
CA MET A 302 -8.02 16.32 1.80
C MET A 302 -9.20 15.34 1.95
N ASP A 303 -8.91 14.04 1.93
CA ASP A 303 -9.88 12.99 2.22
C ASP A 303 -10.62 13.34 3.53
N PRO A 304 -11.97 13.47 3.49
CA PRO A 304 -12.74 13.94 4.64
C PRO A 304 -12.71 12.97 5.82
N CYS A 305 -12.33 11.71 5.62
CA CYS A 305 -12.15 10.71 6.67
C CYS A 305 -10.80 10.79 7.38
N THR A 306 -9.77 11.39 6.77
CA THR A 306 -8.39 11.39 7.30
C THR A 306 -8.31 11.96 8.71
N LEU A 307 -8.79 13.19 8.92
CA LEU A 307 -8.68 13.83 10.22
C LEU A 307 -9.58 13.17 11.28
N PRO A 308 -10.87 12.90 11.02
CA PRO A 308 -11.70 12.18 11.99
C PRO A 308 -11.19 10.81 12.39
N ARG A 309 -10.61 10.06 11.46
CA ARG A 309 -9.98 8.75 11.75
C ARG A 309 -8.67 8.90 12.52
N ALA A 310 -7.94 9.99 12.33
CA ALA A 310 -6.74 10.28 13.10
C ALA A 310 -7.07 10.55 14.59
N THR A 311 -8.19 11.19 14.88
CA THR A 311 -8.66 11.54 16.23
C THR A 311 -9.52 10.42 16.85
N LYS A 312 -8.89 9.49 17.57
CA LYS A 312 -9.58 8.32 18.14
C LYS A 312 -10.60 8.75 19.20
N ASN A 313 -11.78 8.15 19.17
CA ASN A 313 -12.80 8.35 20.20
C ASN A 313 -12.45 7.56 21.49
N PRO A 314 -13.14 7.80 22.62
CA PRO A 314 -12.82 7.12 23.88
C PRO A 314 -12.86 5.58 23.82
N VAL A 315 -13.74 4.99 23.01
CA VAL A 315 -13.83 3.52 22.84
C VAL A 315 -12.60 3.00 22.08
N GLU A 316 -12.21 3.65 20.98
CA GLU A 316 -11.02 3.28 20.20
C GLU A 316 -9.72 3.47 21.03
N ILE A 317 -9.64 4.53 21.86
CA ILE A 317 -8.50 4.76 22.76
C ILE A 317 -8.42 3.65 23.81
N GLU A 318 -9.54 3.29 24.42
CA GLU A 318 -9.55 2.24 25.44
C GLU A 318 -9.27 0.86 24.83
N GLY A 319 -9.81 0.57 23.65
CA GLY A 319 -9.47 -0.62 22.89
C GLY A 319 -7.96 -0.71 22.62
N SER A 320 -7.35 0.39 22.15
CA SER A 320 -5.91 0.48 21.93
C SER A 320 -5.13 0.20 23.23
N ARG A 321 -5.60 0.71 24.38
CA ARG A 321 -4.99 0.43 25.69
C ARG A 321 -5.04 -1.05 26.02
N GLN A 322 -6.19 -1.71 25.84
CA GLN A 322 -6.36 -3.13 26.12
C GLN A 322 -5.50 -4.00 25.20
N ALA A 323 -5.42 -3.66 23.90
CA ALA A 323 -4.51 -4.29 22.95
C ALA A 323 -3.05 -4.19 23.42
N HIS A 324 -2.58 -3.00 23.83
CA HIS A 324 -1.21 -2.80 24.32
C HIS A 324 -0.93 -3.51 25.65
N ILE A 325 -1.90 -3.58 26.58
CA ILE A 325 -1.73 -4.35 27.82
C ILE A 325 -1.52 -5.83 27.49
N ARG A 326 -2.33 -6.36 26.57
CA ARG A 326 -2.26 -7.75 26.12
C ARG A 326 -0.93 -8.05 25.42
N ASP A 327 -0.53 -7.20 24.47
CA ASP A 327 0.74 -7.38 23.74
C ASP A 327 1.95 -7.18 24.67
N GLY A 328 1.88 -6.25 25.62
CA GLY A 328 2.92 -6.06 26.63
C GLY A 328 3.15 -7.28 27.52
N ALA A 329 2.09 -8.04 27.85
CA ALA A 329 2.22 -9.32 28.54
C ALA A 329 2.90 -10.38 27.66
N ALA A 330 2.53 -10.47 26.37
CA ALA A 330 3.18 -11.37 25.42
C ALA A 330 4.68 -11.04 25.25
N LEU A 331 5.01 -9.75 25.12
CA LEU A 331 6.39 -9.26 25.04
C LEU A 331 7.18 -9.56 26.32
N SER A 332 6.57 -9.41 27.50
CA SER A 332 7.22 -9.75 28.78
C SER A 332 7.56 -11.24 28.88
N ARG A 333 6.68 -12.12 28.39
CA ARG A 333 6.92 -13.58 28.30
C ARG A 333 8.02 -13.90 27.30
N PHE A 334 8.03 -13.21 26.16
CA PHE A 334 9.09 -13.30 25.17
C PHE A 334 10.45 -12.92 25.76
N LEU A 335 10.55 -11.77 26.43
CA LEU A 335 11.80 -11.32 27.06
C LEU A 335 12.27 -12.27 28.16
N HIS A 336 11.35 -12.84 28.95
CA HIS A 336 11.68 -13.88 29.91
C HIS A 336 12.24 -15.14 29.23
N TRP A 337 11.65 -15.59 28.13
CA TRP A 337 12.16 -16.70 27.34
C TRP A 337 13.56 -16.41 26.77
N VAL A 338 13.81 -15.18 26.31
CA VAL A 338 15.14 -14.74 25.84
C VAL A 338 16.18 -14.83 26.97
N ASP A 339 15.84 -14.39 28.19
CA ASP A 339 16.75 -14.37 29.34
C ASP A 339 16.97 -15.76 29.98
N THR A 340 16.11 -16.73 29.66
CA THR A 340 16.15 -18.08 30.26
C THR A 340 16.33 -19.17 29.21
N THR A 341 15.23 -19.70 28.65
CA THR A 341 15.23 -20.85 27.74
C THR A 341 16.14 -20.66 26.52
N ALA A 342 16.16 -19.45 25.93
CA ALA A 342 17.02 -19.18 24.78
C ALA A 342 18.52 -19.21 25.13
N GLN A 343 18.90 -19.11 26.40
CA GLN A 343 20.30 -19.17 26.84
C GLN A 343 20.87 -20.60 26.88
N ASP A 344 20.01 -21.62 26.98
CA ASP A 344 20.43 -23.03 26.94
C ASP A 344 20.92 -23.43 25.54
N SER A 345 20.23 -22.93 24.51
CA SER A 345 20.58 -23.09 23.11
C SER A 345 20.16 -21.84 22.34
N LEU A 346 21.14 -21.00 22.01
CA LEU A 346 20.90 -19.73 21.31
C LEU A 346 20.13 -19.97 20.01
N PRO A 347 18.99 -19.29 19.80
CA PRO A 347 18.15 -19.46 18.62
C PRO A 347 18.73 -18.74 17.40
N ASP A 348 18.19 -19.01 16.23
CA ASP A 348 18.33 -18.13 15.07
C ASP A 348 17.25 -17.04 15.01
N GLU A 349 17.40 -16.10 14.07
CA GLU A 349 16.49 -14.98 13.89
C GLU A 349 15.04 -15.40 13.61
N ARG A 350 14.84 -16.52 12.93
CA ARG A 350 13.51 -17.06 12.65
C ARG A 350 12.89 -17.63 13.92
N GLU A 351 13.63 -18.43 14.68
CA GLU A 351 13.17 -18.99 15.95
C GLU A 351 12.76 -17.88 16.95
N VAL A 352 13.46 -16.74 16.92
CA VAL A 352 13.10 -15.54 17.69
C VAL A 352 11.75 -14.96 17.24
N ALA A 353 11.59 -14.69 15.94
CA ALA A 353 10.37 -14.12 15.40
C ALA A 353 9.16 -15.04 15.63
N GLU A 354 9.29 -16.35 15.34
CA GLU A 354 8.26 -17.35 15.57
C GLU A 354 7.90 -17.49 17.07
N THR A 355 8.87 -17.30 17.97
CA THR A 355 8.60 -17.35 19.41
C THR A 355 7.82 -16.13 19.90
N LEU A 356 8.15 -14.92 19.44
CA LEU A 356 7.35 -13.73 19.77
C LEU A 356 5.93 -13.86 19.21
N GLU A 357 5.78 -14.29 17.95
CA GLU A 357 4.48 -14.53 17.33
C GLU A 357 3.67 -15.57 18.13
N ARG A 358 4.28 -16.69 18.55
CA ARG A 358 3.62 -17.71 19.38
C ARG A 358 3.08 -17.13 20.69
N PHE A 359 3.84 -16.30 21.40
CA PHE A 359 3.34 -15.68 22.64
C PHE A 359 2.15 -14.74 22.40
N ARG A 360 2.08 -14.09 21.24
CA ARG A 360 0.91 -13.31 20.82
C ARG A 360 -0.27 -14.22 20.46
N GLU A 361 -0.05 -15.32 19.75
CA GLU A 361 -1.08 -16.33 19.43
C GLU A 361 -1.70 -16.90 20.72
N GLU A 362 -0.89 -17.19 21.74
CA GLU A 362 -1.33 -17.71 23.04
C GLU A 362 -2.26 -16.76 23.82
N THR A 363 -2.35 -15.48 23.42
CA THR A 363 -3.34 -14.55 23.99
C THR A 363 -4.77 -14.89 23.57
N GLY A 364 -4.95 -15.68 22.50
CA GLY A 364 -6.24 -16.01 21.90
C GLY A 364 -6.94 -14.85 21.17
N ALA A 365 -6.34 -13.65 21.17
CA ALA A 365 -6.94 -12.45 20.62
C ALA A 365 -6.29 -11.97 19.31
N LEU A 366 -5.07 -12.44 19.01
CA LEU A 366 -4.32 -12.05 17.81
C LEU A 366 -5.13 -12.35 16.54
N LYS A 367 -5.26 -11.35 15.66
CA LYS A 367 -5.89 -11.50 14.35
C LYS A 367 -4.84 -11.66 13.25
N ASP A 368 -3.79 -10.85 13.31
CA ASP A 368 -2.63 -10.96 12.45
C ASP A 368 -1.44 -10.26 13.13
N LEU A 369 -0.24 -10.36 12.56
CA LEU A 369 0.81 -9.39 12.86
C LEU A 369 0.47 -8.03 12.24
N SER A 370 0.93 -6.92 12.83
CA SER A 370 0.76 -5.58 12.25
C SER A 370 1.83 -5.21 11.21
N PHE A 371 2.95 -5.93 11.22
CA PHE A 371 3.98 -6.00 10.18
C PHE A 371 4.80 -7.29 10.42
N ASP A 372 5.57 -7.72 9.42
CA ASP A 372 6.48 -8.86 9.62
C ASP A 372 7.52 -8.52 10.69
N THR A 373 7.70 -9.40 11.66
CA THR A 373 8.66 -9.21 12.75
C THR A 373 10.08 -9.11 12.19
N ILE A 374 10.73 -8.01 12.55
CA ILE A 374 12.15 -7.75 12.35
C ILE A 374 12.87 -8.42 13.52
N ALA A 375 13.71 -9.42 13.23
CA ALA A 375 14.56 -10.07 14.22
C ALA A 375 15.99 -10.11 13.67
N GLY A 376 16.82 -9.15 14.08
CA GLY A 376 18.18 -8.96 13.55
C GLY A 376 19.25 -9.27 14.58
N ALA A 377 20.09 -10.28 14.30
CA ALA A 377 21.24 -10.65 15.11
C ALA A 377 22.53 -9.99 14.60
N GLY A 378 23.29 -9.38 15.51
CA GLY A 378 24.56 -8.72 15.22
C GLY A 378 24.42 -7.68 14.10
N PRO A 379 25.16 -7.81 12.97
CA PRO A 379 25.09 -6.85 11.86
C PRO A 379 23.68 -6.69 11.26
N ASN A 380 22.84 -7.73 11.30
CA ASN A 380 21.48 -7.65 10.75
C ASN A 380 20.61 -6.69 11.57
N GLY A 381 20.88 -6.52 12.87
CA GLY A 381 20.19 -5.55 13.72
C GLY A 381 20.51 -4.07 13.41
N ALA A 382 21.49 -3.79 12.55
CA ALA A 382 21.79 -2.44 12.08
C ALA A 382 20.95 -2.01 10.86
N LEU A 383 20.19 -2.92 10.26
CA LEU A 383 19.36 -2.66 9.10
C LEU A 383 17.93 -2.32 9.57
N PRO A 384 17.43 -1.08 9.35
CA PRO A 384 16.18 -0.62 9.96
C PRO A 384 14.98 -1.52 9.66
N HIS A 385 14.85 -2.00 8.43
CA HIS A 385 13.73 -2.83 7.97
C HIS A 385 14.21 -4.25 7.62
N TYR A 386 15.13 -4.82 8.41
CA TYR A 386 15.61 -6.19 8.20
C TYR A 386 14.47 -7.19 8.28
N LYS A 387 14.24 -7.93 7.20
CA LYS A 387 13.36 -9.10 7.22
C LYS A 387 14.22 -10.37 7.16
N PRO A 388 14.13 -11.26 8.16
CA PRO A 388 14.78 -12.57 8.06
C PRO A 388 14.17 -13.34 6.88
N VAL A 389 15.02 -13.80 5.98
CA VAL A 389 14.67 -14.72 4.90
C VAL A 389 15.63 -15.90 4.93
N THR A 390 15.22 -17.05 4.39
CA THR A 390 15.95 -18.33 4.49
C THR A 390 17.44 -18.21 4.22
N ARG A 391 17.85 -17.38 3.26
CA ARG A 391 19.26 -17.17 2.89
C ARG A 391 20.04 -16.27 3.85
N THR A 392 19.38 -15.37 4.58
CA THR A 392 20.03 -14.36 5.45
C THR A 392 19.93 -14.68 6.93
N ILE A 393 19.08 -15.64 7.32
CA ILE A 393 18.88 -16.05 8.73
C ILE A 393 20.23 -16.38 9.36
N ARG A 394 20.52 -15.68 10.45
CA ARG A 394 21.71 -15.91 11.28
C ARG A 394 21.33 -16.58 12.59
N ARG A 395 22.19 -17.48 13.05
CA ARG A 395 22.16 -17.95 14.44
C ARG A 395 22.71 -16.86 15.36
N ILE A 396 22.08 -16.68 16.52
CA ILE A 396 22.55 -15.71 17.52
C ILE A 396 23.85 -16.21 18.14
N GLU A 397 24.79 -15.27 18.33
CA GLU A 397 26.08 -15.53 18.97
C GLU A 397 26.09 -14.95 20.40
N LYS A 398 26.76 -15.64 21.33
CA LYS A 398 26.86 -15.18 22.71
C LYS A 398 27.59 -13.83 22.78
N GLY A 399 26.97 -12.85 23.43
CA GLY A 399 27.51 -11.49 23.55
C GLY A 399 27.26 -10.60 22.34
N SER A 400 26.53 -11.08 21.32
CA SER A 400 26.04 -10.25 20.22
C SER A 400 24.77 -9.48 20.61
N LEU A 401 24.46 -8.41 19.86
CA LEU A 401 23.20 -7.68 19.97
C LEU A 401 22.09 -8.43 19.23
N LEU A 402 20.89 -8.48 19.81
CA LEU A 402 19.66 -8.90 19.16
C LEU A 402 18.69 -7.72 19.17
N LEU A 403 18.24 -7.30 17.98
CA LEU A 403 17.15 -6.34 17.81
C LEU A 403 15.89 -7.10 17.42
N VAL A 404 14.78 -6.81 18.09
CA VAL A 404 13.46 -7.34 17.74
C VAL A 404 12.46 -6.20 17.67
N ASP A 405 11.79 -6.07 16.53
CA ASP A 405 10.69 -5.15 16.32
C ASP A 405 9.51 -5.91 15.68
N GLY A 406 8.32 -5.76 16.24
CA GLY A 406 7.14 -6.50 15.81
C GLY A 406 5.90 -6.06 16.56
N GLY A 407 4.73 -6.23 15.95
CA GLY A 407 3.43 -5.89 16.54
C GLY A 407 2.33 -6.86 16.14
N GLY A 408 1.19 -6.75 16.81
CA GLY A 408 -0.02 -7.53 16.56
C GLY A 408 -1.21 -6.65 16.19
N GLN A 409 -2.12 -7.20 15.39
CA GLN A 409 -3.45 -6.67 15.12
C GLN A 409 -4.47 -7.39 16.01
N TYR A 410 -5.31 -6.63 16.70
CA TYR A 410 -6.41 -7.13 17.51
C TYR A 410 -7.74 -6.53 17.03
N LEU A 411 -8.88 -7.02 17.53
CA LEU A 411 -10.16 -6.38 17.20
C LEU A 411 -10.29 -5.01 17.86
N ASP A 412 -9.65 -4.81 19.00
CA ASP A 412 -9.72 -3.60 19.82
C ASP A 412 -8.60 -2.59 19.52
N GLY A 413 -7.57 -2.94 18.73
CA GLY A 413 -6.50 -2.03 18.36
C GLY A 413 -5.33 -2.65 17.65
#